data_AF-A0A4R6JKV0-F1
#
_entry.id   AF-A0A4R6JKV0-F1
#
_cell.length_a   1.000
_cell.length_b   1.000
_cell.length_c   1.000
_cell.angle_alpha   90.00
_cell.angle_beta   90.00
_cell.angle_gamma   90.00
#
_symmetry.space_group_name_H-M   'P 1'
#
loop_
_entity.id
_entity.type
_entity.pdbx_description
1 polymer ?
#
loop_
_entity_poly.entity_id
_entity_poly.type
_entity_poly.pdbx_seq_one_letter_code
_entity_poly.pdbx_strand_id
1 'polypeptide(L)'
;MPGLARRTLIRLQKVTEMAEYVPPLVALVTAGSVLLLAAFVAVMVVGYLAGCRIWPYANCTRCAGSGKSGSPTRKAFRNCPRCQGTGRRTRLGRRLLDRNSNR
;
A
#
# COMPACT_ATOMS: atom_id res chain seq x y z
N MET A 1 -13.37 -63.47 -14.70
CA MET A 1 -12.63 -62.18 -14.63
C MET A 1 -13.48 -60.95 -14.20
N PRO A 2 -14.47 -61.05 -13.26
CA PRO A 2 -15.32 -59.89 -12.89
C PRO A 2 -14.68 -58.89 -11.91
N GLY A 3 -13.61 -59.27 -11.21
CA GLY A 3 -13.02 -58.46 -10.14
C GLY A 3 -12.23 -57.23 -10.61
N LEU A 4 -11.59 -57.28 -11.79
CA LEU A 4 -10.83 -56.15 -12.33
C LEU A 4 -11.76 -55.02 -12.79
N ALA A 5 -12.85 -55.34 -13.49
CA ALA A 5 -13.83 -54.37 -13.97
C ALA A 5 -14.51 -53.60 -12.82
N ARG A 6 -14.79 -54.28 -11.71
CA ARG A 6 -15.36 -53.64 -10.52
C ARG A 6 -14.38 -52.69 -9.83
N ARG A 7 -13.09 -53.06 -9.78
CA ARG A 7 -12.03 -52.22 -9.20
C ARG A 7 -11.76 -50.96 -10.04
N THR A 8 -11.81 -51.07 -11.36
CA THR A 8 -11.62 -49.90 -12.25
C THR A 8 -12.78 -48.92 -12.13
N LEU A 9 -14.04 -49.40 -12.08
CA LEU A 9 -15.21 -48.54 -11.90
C LEU A 9 -15.19 -47.74 -10.59
N ILE A 10 -14.84 -48.40 -9.46
CA ILE A 10 -14.71 -47.69 -8.16
C ILE A 10 -13.61 -46.61 -8.22
N ARG A 11 -12.50 -46.88 -8.92
CA ARG A 11 -11.40 -45.92 -9.08
C ARG A 11 -11.83 -44.72 -9.93
N LEU A 12 -12.56 -44.96 -11.02
CA LEU A 12 -13.07 -43.92 -11.92
C LEU A 12 -14.14 -43.06 -11.23
N GLN A 13 -15.02 -43.68 -10.44
CA GLN A 13 -16.03 -42.96 -9.66
C GLN A 13 -15.38 -42.06 -8.61
N LYS A 14 -14.33 -42.53 -7.92
CA LYS A 14 -13.59 -41.70 -6.97
C LYS A 14 -12.81 -40.55 -7.63
N VAL A 15 -12.29 -40.76 -8.84
CA VAL A 15 -11.59 -39.71 -9.61
C VAL A 15 -12.56 -38.62 -10.08
N THR A 16 -13.78 -38.99 -10.50
CA THR A 16 -14.80 -38.03 -10.93
C THR A 16 -15.32 -37.18 -9.76
N GLU A 17 -15.57 -37.78 -8.59
CA GLU A 17 -15.94 -37.02 -7.38
C GLU A 17 -14.87 -36.01 -6.94
N MET A 18 -13.59 -36.40 -7.02
CA MET A 18 -12.49 -35.49 -6.68
C MET A 18 -12.34 -34.35 -7.70
N ALA A 19 -12.60 -34.62 -8.98
CA ALA A 19 -12.52 -33.61 -10.03
C ALA A 19 -13.59 -32.52 -9.90
N GLU A 20 -14.77 -32.84 -9.37
CA GLU A 20 -15.87 -31.88 -9.17
C GLU A 20 -15.65 -30.98 -7.94
N TYR A 21 -14.94 -31.46 -6.92
CA TYR A 21 -14.71 -30.75 -5.66
C TYR A 21 -13.49 -29.82 -5.67
N VAL A 22 -12.46 -30.12 -6.47
CA VAL A 22 -11.25 -29.30 -6.60
C VAL A 22 -11.50 -27.87 -7.12
N PRO A 23 -12.29 -27.63 -8.18
CA PRO A 23 -12.52 -26.27 -8.70
C PRO A 23 -13.19 -25.29 -7.71
N PRO A 24 -14.28 -25.65 -6.99
CA PRO A 24 -14.89 -24.73 -6.03
C PRO A 24 -13.98 -24.47 -4.83
N LEU A 25 -13.17 -25.44 -4.39
CA LEU A 25 -12.17 -25.22 -3.35
C LEU A 25 -11.11 -24.18 -3.77
N VAL A 26 -10.56 -24.32 -4.97
CA VAL A 26 -9.58 -23.37 -5.51
C VAL A 26 -10.21 -21.99 -5.67
N ALA A 27 -11.47 -21.90 -6.11
CA ALA A 27 -12.20 -20.64 -6.23
C ALA A 27 -12.41 -19.95 -4.87
N LEU A 28 -12.79 -20.70 -3.82
CA LEU A 28 -12.97 -20.16 -2.48
C LEU A 28 -11.66 -19.66 -1.86
N VAL A 29 -10.56 -20.41 -2.04
CA VAL A 29 -9.23 -20.02 -1.52
C VAL A 29 -8.70 -18.77 -2.25
N THR A 30 -8.88 -18.70 -3.57
CA THR A 30 -8.44 -17.54 -4.35
C THR A 30 -9.31 -16.31 -4.06
N ALA A 31 -10.62 -16.44 -3.94
CA ALA A 31 -11.51 -15.34 -3.55
C ALA A 31 -11.18 -14.82 -2.13
N GLY A 32 -10.99 -15.72 -1.17
CA GLY A 32 -10.63 -15.36 0.20
C GLY A 32 -9.27 -14.65 0.29
N SER A 33 -8.26 -15.14 -0.42
CA SER A 33 -6.93 -14.52 -0.42
C SER A 33 -6.93 -13.14 -1.10
N VAL A 34 -7.68 -12.96 -2.19
CA VAL A 34 -7.83 -11.65 -2.84
C VAL A 34 -8.51 -10.64 -1.92
N LEU A 35 -9.56 -11.04 -1.19
CA LEU A 35 -10.24 -10.16 -0.23
C LEU A 35 -9.30 -9.75 0.91
N LEU A 36 -8.52 -10.68 1.45
CA LEU A 36 -7.55 -10.37 2.51
C LEU A 36 -6.45 -9.43 2.02
N LEU A 37 -5.92 -9.66 0.81
CA LEU A 37 -4.93 -8.77 0.20
C LEU A 37 -5.50 -7.37 -0.04
N ALA A 38 -6.70 -7.28 -0.58
CA ALA A 38 -7.38 -6.01 -0.83
C ALA A 38 -7.62 -5.25 0.48
N ALA A 39 -8.08 -5.92 1.53
CA ALA A 39 -8.28 -5.33 2.85
C ALA A 39 -6.96 -4.83 3.45
N PHE A 40 -5.88 -5.63 3.36
CA PHE A 40 -4.55 -5.23 3.85
C PHE A 40 -4.02 -3.99 3.14
N VAL A 41 -4.11 -3.95 1.80
CA VAL A 41 -3.72 -2.79 1.00
C VAL A 41 -4.56 -1.56 1.38
N ALA A 42 -5.87 -1.72 1.54
CA ALA A 42 -6.74 -0.63 1.95
C ALA A 42 -6.33 -0.05 3.31
N VAL A 43 -6.06 -0.90 4.31
CA VAL A 43 -5.59 -0.45 5.63
C VAL A 43 -4.26 0.29 5.53
N MET A 44 -3.30 -0.21 4.75
CA MET A 44 -2.00 0.45 4.57
C MET A 44 -2.14 1.82 3.90
N VAL A 45 -2.99 1.94 2.88
CA VAL A 45 -3.26 3.20 2.18
C VAL A 45 -3.93 4.21 3.12
N VAL A 46 -4.97 3.78 3.85
CA VAL A 46 -5.68 4.65 4.81
C VAL A 46 -4.74 5.09 5.93
N GLY A 47 -3.94 4.18 6.49
CA GLY A 47 -2.94 4.49 7.51
C GLY A 47 -1.89 5.48 7.02
N TYR A 48 -1.41 5.33 5.79
CA TYR A 48 -0.47 6.26 5.17
C TYR A 48 -1.09 7.65 4.96
N LEU A 49 -2.33 7.72 4.47
CA LEU A 49 -3.05 8.98 4.27
C LEU A 49 -3.33 9.68 5.60
N ALA A 50 -3.75 8.93 6.64
CA ALA A 50 -3.93 9.44 7.99
C ALA A 50 -2.61 9.99 8.56
N GLY A 51 -1.51 9.25 8.42
CA GLY A 51 -0.17 9.71 8.81
C GLY A 51 0.25 10.99 8.08
N CYS A 52 -0.05 11.09 6.78
CA CYS A 52 0.20 12.32 6.00
C CYS A 52 -0.68 13.49 6.42
N ARG A 53 -1.85 13.23 7.01
CA ARG A 53 -2.75 14.27 7.54
C ARG A 53 -2.28 14.78 8.91
N ILE A 54 -1.76 13.89 9.77
CA ILE A 54 -1.23 14.25 11.10
C ILE A 54 0.15 14.92 10.97
N TRP A 55 1.02 14.41 10.08
CA TRP A 55 2.37 14.93 9.84
C TRP A 55 2.55 15.41 8.39
N PRO A 56 1.88 16.50 7.99
CA PRO A 56 1.88 16.97 6.60
C PRO A 56 3.20 17.59 6.16
N TYR A 57 4.06 17.97 7.11
CA TYR A 57 5.30 18.68 6.85
C TYR A 57 6.52 17.79 7.13
N ALA A 58 7.48 17.79 6.22
CA ALA A 58 8.83 17.26 6.43
C ALA A 58 9.82 18.42 6.52
N ASN A 59 10.98 18.20 7.13
CA ASN A 59 12.03 19.21 7.17
C ASN A 59 12.52 19.51 5.74
N CYS A 60 12.77 20.77 5.44
CA CYS A 60 13.38 21.14 4.17
C CYS A 60 14.83 20.62 4.15
N THR A 61 15.16 19.78 3.16
CA THR A 61 16.48 19.13 3.04
C THR A 61 17.64 20.10 2.87
N ARG A 62 17.37 21.33 2.41
CA ARG A 62 18.43 22.33 2.17
C ARG A 62 18.83 23.12 3.41
N CYS A 63 17.91 23.32 4.35
CA CYS A 63 18.18 24.02 5.60
C CYS A 63 18.05 23.10 6.82
N ALA A 64 17.84 21.80 6.60
CA ALA A 64 17.59 20.77 7.63
C ALA A 64 16.47 21.12 8.63
N GLY A 65 15.51 21.97 8.25
CA GLY A 65 14.46 22.44 9.16
C GLY A 65 14.67 23.84 9.76
N SER A 66 15.85 24.45 9.62
CA SER A 66 16.16 25.73 10.26
C SER A 66 15.46 26.96 9.66
N GLY A 67 14.90 26.83 8.45
CA GLY A 67 14.35 27.94 7.67
C GLY A 67 15.41 28.92 7.13
N LYS A 68 16.68 28.76 7.50
CA LYS A 68 17.76 29.71 7.26
C LYS A 68 18.83 29.09 6.38
N SER A 69 19.33 29.85 5.42
CA SER A 69 20.58 29.56 4.72
C SER A 69 21.68 30.42 5.32
N GLY A 70 22.76 29.79 5.79
CA GLY A 70 23.91 30.48 6.36
C GLY A 70 24.63 31.30 5.28
N SER A 71 25.01 32.53 5.62
CA SER A 71 25.99 33.29 4.86
C SER A 71 27.40 32.71 5.09
N PRO A 72 28.31 32.71 4.10
CA PRO A 72 29.70 32.30 4.28
C PRO A 72 30.40 33.00 5.45
N THR A 73 30.00 34.23 5.80
CA THR A 73 30.55 34.99 6.91
C THR A 73 29.86 34.73 8.27
N ARG A 74 28.86 33.82 8.36
CA ARG A 74 28.01 33.49 9.53
C ARG A 74 27.33 34.65 10.30
N LYS A 75 27.64 35.91 9.99
CA LYS A 75 27.10 37.12 10.62
C LYS A 75 25.72 37.53 10.07
N ALA A 76 25.30 36.96 8.94
CA ALA A 76 24.00 37.22 8.34
C ALA A 76 23.32 35.90 7.98
N PHE A 77 22.00 35.84 8.22
CA PHE A 77 21.16 34.74 7.77
C PHE A 77 20.27 35.25 6.64
N ARG A 78 20.18 34.47 5.57
CA ARG A 78 19.15 34.66 4.55
C ARG A 78 18.07 33.60 4.75
N ASN A 79 16.84 33.92 4.37
CA ASN A 79 15.80 32.92 4.29
C ASN A 79 16.21 31.85 3.28
N CYS A 80 16.02 30.57 3.63
CA CYS A 80 16.31 29.50 2.69
C CYS A 80 15.44 29.70 1.43
N PRO A 81 16.02 29.81 0.22
CA PRO A 81 15.25 30.12 -0.99
C PRO A 81 14.27 29.01 -1.36
N ARG A 82 14.50 27.78 -0.87
CA ARG A 82 13.70 26.59 -1.19
C ARG A 82 12.40 26.50 -0.38
N CYS A 83 12.44 26.88 0.89
CA CYS A 83 11.27 26.86 1.78
C CYS A 83 10.79 28.27 2.14
N GLN A 84 11.41 29.31 1.58
CA GLN A 84 11.09 30.72 1.81
C GLN A 84 11.02 31.09 3.31
N GLY A 85 11.93 30.54 4.13
CA GLY A 85 11.96 30.82 5.57
C GLY A 85 11.11 29.88 6.45
N THR A 86 10.21 29.06 5.88
CA THR A 86 9.31 28.21 6.69
C THR A 86 9.99 27.00 7.35
N GLY A 87 11.17 26.59 6.87
CA GLY A 87 11.89 25.40 7.34
C GLY A 87 11.22 24.06 6.97
N ARG A 88 10.03 24.08 6.38
CA ARG A 88 9.19 22.91 6.16
C ARG A 88 8.90 22.72 4.67
N ARG A 89 8.72 21.46 4.26
CA ARG A 89 8.27 21.05 2.93
C ARG A 89 7.01 20.21 3.09
N THR A 90 5.96 20.52 2.33
CA THR A 90 4.76 19.67 2.28
C THR A 90 5.09 18.29 1.72
N ARG A 91 4.66 17.22 2.41
CA ARG A 91 4.75 15.83 1.94
C ARG A 91 3.76 15.61 0.79
N LEU A 92 4.06 14.63 -0.07
CA LEU A 92 3.23 14.32 -1.25
C LEU A 92 1.79 13.96 -0.86
N GLY A 93 1.58 13.22 0.23
CA GLY A 93 0.25 12.85 0.69
C GLY A 93 -0.64 14.07 0.99
N ARG A 94 -0.10 15.16 1.57
CA ARG A 94 -0.88 16.38 1.79
C ARG A 94 -1.20 17.10 0.48
N ARG A 95 -0.27 17.12 -0.48
CA ARG A 95 -0.50 17.72 -1.81
C ARG A 95 -1.66 17.04 -2.55
N LEU A 96 -1.82 15.73 -2.40
CA LEU A 96 -2.92 14.99 -3.03
C LEU A 96 -4.26 15.28 -2.36
N LEU A 97 -4.30 15.39 -1.03
CA LEU A 97 -5.50 15.81 -0.29
C LEU A 97 -5.90 17.26 -0.63
N ASP A 98 -4.96 18.21 -0.60
CA ASP A 98 -5.28 19.61 -0.89
C ASP A 98 -5.79 19.81 -2.33
N ARG A 99 -5.28 19.02 -3.29
CA ARG A 99 -5.76 19.06 -4.68
C ARG A 99 -7.19 18.53 -4.82
N ASN A 100 -7.62 17.58 -3.99
CA ASN A 100 -8.98 17.04 -4.07
C ASN A 100 -10.03 17.94 -3.39
N SER A 101 -9.62 18.73 -2.39
CA SER A 101 -10.51 19.56 -1.57
C SER A 101 -10.86 20.90 -2.21
N ASN A 102 -10.12 21.32 -3.24
CA ASN A 102 -10.29 22.62 -3.91
C ASN A 102 -11.06 22.50 -5.24
N ARG A 103 -11.88 21.45 -5.37
CA ARG A 103 -12.77 21.17 -6.50
C ARG A 103 -14.20 21.10 -5.94
#